data_AF-A0A8D7F5T4-F1
#
_entry.id   AF-A0A8D7F5T4-F1
#
_cell.length_a   1.000
_cell.length_b   1.000
_cell.length_c   1.000
_cell.angle_alpha   90.00
_cell.angle_beta   90.00
_cell.angle_gamma   90.00
#
_symmetry.space_group_name_H-M   'P 1'
#
loop_
_entity.id
_entity.type
_entity.pdbx_description
1 polymer ?
#
loop_
_entity_poly.entity_id
_entity_poly.type
_entity_poly.pdbx_seq_one_letter_code
_entity_poly.pdbx_strand_id
1 'polypeptide(L)'
;MAAAPIPGILILGRIFVGFGVGMASMTSPLYISEASPARIRGALVSTNGLLITGGQFLSYLINLAFTKAPGTWRWMLGVAAVPALVQFLLMLSLPESPRWLYRKERKEEAVDILRRIYPAEEVEAEIEALRLSVEAEIAEEGSIGEYSLPGKLRKALSNVAVRRGLVAGILCQVAQQFVGINTVMYYSPTIVQLAGFASNSTALALSLITSGLNALGSIVSIYFVDRAGRRRLLLLSLIGISNLSCITQRCVLWSNKTLPAVSKEETQLFGNYTCPAFNPISGMEWTCMDCMRATSECGFCAHEGNKLLPGECLRSDSTVRDACHANHREWYTRGCPSNFGWLALVALGAYIVSYSPGMGTVPWIVNSEIYPLRYRGLCGGLAAVANWVSNLIVTQTFLSLTEALGTAPTFLLFCGISAVAFVFIFLLVPETKGLSFEEVEKMLESNDYKAWRGARTQESKDHNT
;
A
#
# COMPACT_ATOMS: atom_id res chain seq x y z
N MET A 1 8.45 -22.42 -4.15
CA MET A 1 8.11 -21.62 -5.35
C MET A 1 9.23 -21.59 -6.37
N ALA A 2 10.45 -21.17 -6.01
CA ALA A 2 11.58 -21.09 -6.96
C ALA A 2 11.88 -22.41 -7.70
N ALA A 3 11.73 -23.55 -7.03
CA ALA A 3 11.95 -24.86 -7.63
C ALA A 3 10.73 -25.47 -8.35
N ALA A 4 9.60 -24.76 -8.48
CA ALA A 4 8.34 -25.35 -8.94
C ALA A 4 8.43 -25.91 -10.38
N PRO A 5 8.14 -27.21 -10.60
CA PRO A 5 8.11 -27.84 -11.92
C PRO A 5 6.79 -27.64 -12.67
N ILE A 6 5.69 -27.38 -11.95
CA ILE A 6 4.35 -27.18 -12.53
C ILE A 6 3.65 -25.96 -11.89
N PRO A 7 2.70 -25.32 -12.60
CA PRO A 7 1.97 -24.15 -12.09
C PRO A 7 1.25 -24.37 -10.75
N GLY A 8 0.73 -25.58 -10.49
CA GLY A 8 0.05 -25.90 -9.23
C GLY A 8 0.93 -25.71 -7.98
N ILE A 9 2.23 -26.03 -8.08
CA ILE A 9 3.18 -25.86 -6.97
C ILE A 9 3.50 -24.37 -6.74
N LEU A 10 3.43 -23.53 -7.78
CA LEU A 10 3.53 -22.08 -7.62
C LEU A 10 2.33 -21.53 -6.87
N ILE A 11 1.12 -21.98 -7.20
CA ILE A 11 -0.12 -21.55 -6.54
C ILE A 11 -0.10 -21.95 -5.07
N LEU A 12 0.22 -23.21 -4.75
CA LEU A 12 0.34 -23.67 -3.37
C LEU A 12 1.38 -22.86 -2.59
N GLY A 13 2.55 -22.62 -3.19
CA GLY A 13 3.58 -21.79 -2.56
C GLY A 13 3.13 -20.36 -2.29
N ARG A 14 2.33 -19.75 -3.18
CA ARG A 14 1.74 -18.42 -2.97
C ARG A 14 0.71 -18.41 -1.84
N ILE A 15 -0.09 -19.48 -1.71
CA ILE A 15 -1.03 -19.63 -0.59
C ILE A 15 -0.27 -19.66 0.74
N PHE A 16 0.80 -20.45 0.84
CA PHE A 16 1.64 -20.51 2.04
C PHE A 16 2.29 -19.17 2.38
N VAL A 17 2.85 -18.47 1.39
CA VAL A 17 3.40 -17.12 1.60
C VAL A 17 2.31 -16.14 2.02
N GLY A 18 1.11 -16.24 1.44
CA GLY A 18 -0.04 -15.42 1.83
C GLY A 18 -0.41 -15.58 3.31
N PHE A 19 -0.45 -16.81 3.82
CA PHE A 19 -0.65 -17.07 5.26
C PHE A 19 0.46 -16.42 6.10
N GLY A 20 1.72 -16.57 5.69
CA GLY A 20 2.86 -15.94 6.38
C GLY A 20 2.75 -14.42 6.43
N VAL A 21 2.45 -13.77 5.29
CA VAL A 21 2.28 -12.31 5.20
C VAL A 21 1.10 -11.83 6.06
N GLY A 22 -0.02 -12.55 6.05
CA GLY A 22 -1.19 -12.22 6.88
C GLY A 22 -0.88 -12.27 8.37
N MET A 23 -0.21 -13.32 8.85
CA MET A 23 0.23 -13.42 10.26
C MET A 23 1.25 -12.35 10.60
N ALA A 24 2.26 -12.12 9.76
CA ALA A 24 3.32 -11.14 9.98
C ALA A 24 2.79 -9.70 10.03
N SER A 25 1.76 -9.39 9.22
CA SER A 25 1.16 -8.05 9.13
C SER A 25 0.45 -7.63 10.42
N MET A 26 -0.01 -8.59 11.23
CA MET A 26 -0.60 -8.30 12.53
C MET A 26 0.43 -8.42 13.65
N THR A 27 1.22 -9.49 13.67
CA THR A 27 2.13 -9.80 14.77
C THR A 27 3.30 -8.83 14.89
N SER A 28 3.89 -8.40 13.76
CA SER A 28 5.06 -7.52 13.77
C SER A 28 4.76 -6.14 14.38
N PRO A 29 3.77 -5.36 13.89
CA PRO A 29 3.47 -4.06 14.49
C PRO A 29 2.96 -4.19 15.94
N LEU A 30 2.26 -5.28 16.27
CA LEU A 30 1.81 -5.56 17.63
C LEU A 30 3.00 -5.72 18.58
N TYR A 31 3.92 -6.63 18.27
CA TYR A 31 5.12 -6.88 19.07
C TYR A 31 5.95 -5.60 19.24
N ILE A 32 6.17 -4.86 18.14
CA ILE A 32 6.91 -3.59 18.19
C ILE A 32 6.18 -2.59 19.11
N SER A 33 4.86 -2.48 19.01
CA SER A 33 4.10 -1.52 19.83
C SER A 33 4.11 -1.83 21.33
N GLU A 34 4.20 -3.12 21.70
CA GLU A 34 4.23 -3.58 23.09
C GLU A 34 5.62 -3.47 23.74
N ALA A 35 6.68 -3.69 22.94
CA ALA A 35 8.06 -3.56 23.40
C ALA A 35 8.57 -2.11 23.38
N SER A 36 7.90 -1.20 22.65
CA SER A 36 8.38 0.16 22.44
C SER A 36 7.90 1.16 23.51
N PRO A 37 8.78 2.06 23.99
CA PRO A 37 8.39 3.18 24.85
C PRO A 37 7.36 4.09 24.17
N ALA A 38 6.38 4.58 24.93
CA ALA A 38 5.26 5.38 24.41
C ALA A 38 5.70 6.61 23.60
N ARG A 39 6.84 7.22 23.96
CA ARG A 39 7.37 8.44 23.32
C ARG A 39 7.86 8.24 21.88
N ILE A 40 8.40 7.06 21.57
CA ILE A 40 8.99 6.74 20.24
C ILE A 40 8.31 5.54 19.58
N ARG A 41 7.17 5.10 20.13
CA ARG A 41 6.40 3.95 19.65
C ARG A 41 6.03 4.09 18.17
N GLY A 42 5.60 5.29 17.78
CA GLY A 42 5.21 5.58 16.39
C GLY A 42 6.38 5.38 15.42
N ALA A 43 7.55 5.94 15.74
CA ALA A 43 8.76 5.80 14.95
C ALA A 43 9.22 4.34 14.82
N LEU A 44 9.20 3.57 15.93
CA LEU A 44 9.59 2.16 15.91
C LEU A 44 8.61 1.30 15.10
N VAL A 45 7.30 1.49 15.28
CA VAL A 45 6.28 0.79 14.45
C VAL A 45 6.40 1.19 12.98
N SER A 46 6.73 2.45 12.68
CA SER A 46 6.97 2.93 11.30
C SER A 46 8.15 2.25 10.61
N THR A 47 9.09 1.69 11.37
CA THR A 47 10.22 0.89 10.82
C THR A 47 9.71 -0.35 10.08
N ASN A 48 8.59 -0.95 10.53
CA ASN A 48 7.94 -2.03 9.78
C ASN A 48 7.53 -1.56 8.37
N GLY A 49 6.98 -0.36 8.25
CA GLY A 49 6.64 0.25 6.96
C GLY A 49 7.86 0.46 6.07
N LEU A 50 8.98 0.93 6.64
CA LEU A 50 10.26 1.06 5.93
C LEU A 50 10.78 -0.29 5.42
N LEU A 51 10.68 -1.36 6.21
CA LEU A 51 11.11 -2.70 5.78
C LEU A 51 10.24 -3.23 4.64
N ILE A 52 8.94 -2.94 4.64
CA ILE A 52 8.03 -3.30 3.54
C ILE A 52 8.42 -2.55 2.26
N THR A 53 8.56 -1.21 2.33
CA THR A 53 8.87 -0.39 1.14
C THR A 53 10.30 -0.58 0.65
N GLY A 54 11.26 -0.78 1.56
CA GLY A 54 12.63 -1.18 1.25
C GLY A 54 12.71 -2.57 0.63
N GLY A 55 11.91 -3.53 1.11
CA GLY A 55 11.78 -4.86 0.51
C GLY A 55 11.21 -4.81 -0.91
N GLN A 56 10.22 -3.95 -1.17
CA GLN A 56 9.71 -3.69 -2.52
C GLN A 56 10.80 -3.13 -3.44
N PHE A 57 11.57 -2.15 -2.96
CA PHE A 57 12.67 -1.56 -3.72
C PHE A 57 13.75 -2.60 -4.05
N LEU A 58 14.17 -3.41 -3.07
CA LEU A 58 15.13 -4.48 -3.26
C LEU A 58 14.62 -5.54 -4.23
N SER A 59 13.32 -5.87 -4.18
CA SER A 59 12.68 -6.80 -5.13
C SER A 59 12.77 -6.28 -6.57
N TYR A 60 12.50 -4.99 -6.81
CA TYR A 60 12.68 -4.38 -8.13
C TYR A 60 14.13 -4.43 -8.61
N LEU A 61 15.10 -4.18 -7.72
CA LEU A 61 16.52 -4.25 -8.04
C LEU A 61 16.95 -5.68 -8.43
N ILE A 62 16.51 -6.68 -7.66
CA ILE A 62 16.75 -8.10 -7.95
C ILE A 62 16.13 -8.46 -9.30
N ASN A 63 14.87 -8.09 -9.55
CA ASN A 63 14.20 -8.37 -10.81
C ASN A 63 14.94 -7.75 -12.00
N LEU A 64 15.39 -6.50 -11.90
CA LEU A 64 16.18 -5.85 -12.94
C LEU A 64 17.51 -6.56 -13.19
N ALA A 65 18.25 -6.91 -12.12
CA ALA A 65 19.54 -7.59 -12.22
C ALA A 65 19.42 -8.97 -12.90
N PHE A 66 18.39 -9.74 -12.55
CA PHE A 66 18.20 -11.08 -13.08
C PHE A 66 17.48 -11.13 -14.43
N THR A 67 16.99 -10.01 -14.99
CA THR A 67 16.20 -9.98 -16.25
C THR A 67 16.91 -10.65 -17.44
N LYS A 68 18.25 -10.62 -17.50
CA LYS A 68 19.05 -11.22 -18.60
C LYS A 68 19.60 -12.61 -18.30
N ALA A 69 19.38 -13.15 -17.09
CA ALA A 69 19.94 -14.43 -16.68
C ALA A 69 19.10 -15.62 -17.20
N PRO A 70 19.72 -16.74 -17.63
CA PRO A 70 18.99 -17.96 -17.99
C PRO A 70 18.34 -18.61 -16.75
N GLY A 71 17.09 -19.09 -16.86
CA GLY A 71 16.31 -19.57 -15.70
C GLY A 71 15.73 -18.45 -14.82
N THR A 72 15.62 -17.27 -15.42
CA THR A 72 15.33 -15.92 -14.89
C THR A 72 14.39 -15.85 -13.68
N TRP A 73 13.18 -16.41 -13.80
CA TRP A 73 12.13 -16.23 -12.78
C TRP A 73 12.37 -17.06 -11.50
N ARG A 74 13.13 -18.16 -11.59
CA ARG A 74 13.41 -19.04 -10.44
C ARG A 74 14.32 -18.33 -9.44
N TRP A 75 15.34 -17.62 -9.95
CA TRP A 75 16.25 -16.81 -9.14
C TRP A 75 15.56 -15.60 -8.53
N MET A 76 14.68 -14.92 -9.29
CA MET A 76 13.86 -13.81 -8.77
C MET A 76 13.05 -14.22 -7.53
N LEU A 77 12.45 -15.42 -7.54
CA LEU A 77 11.72 -15.95 -6.39
C LEU A 77 12.62 -16.59 -5.32
N GLY A 78 13.78 -17.13 -5.72
CA GLY A 78 14.69 -17.86 -4.84
C GLY A 78 15.43 -16.96 -3.87
N VAL A 79 15.89 -15.79 -4.33
CA VAL A 79 16.61 -14.81 -3.48
C VAL A 79 15.73 -14.29 -2.35
N ALA A 80 14.40 -14.24 -2.55
CA ALA A 80 13.45 -13.85 -1.50
C ALA A 80 13.43 -14.80 -0.29
N ALA A 81 13.97 -16.02 -0.41
CA ALA A 81 14.12 -16.94 0.73
C ALA A 81 15.21 -16.50 1.71
N VAL A 82 16.20 -15.71 1.26
CA VAL A 82 17.33 -15.28 2.11
C VAL A 82 16.87 -14.38 3.27
N PRO A 83 16.10 -13.29 3.04
CA PRO A 83 15.58 -12.50 4.15
C PRO A 83 14.69 -13.29 5.11
N ALA A 84 13.90 -14.25 4.61
CA ALA A 84 13.04 -15.08 5.44
C ALA A 84 13.86 -16.02 6.36
N LEU A 85 14.94 -16.61 5.85
CA LEU A 85 15.85 -17.44 6.65
C LEU A 85 16.57 -16.60 7.71
N VAL A 86 17.06 -15.42 7.33
CA VAL A 86 17.68 -14.47 8.27
C VAL A 86 16.70 -14.07 9.36
N GLN A 87 15.45 -13.72 9.00
CA GLN A 87 14.40 -13.39 9.95
C GLN A 87 14.13 -14.55 10.91
N PHE A 88 14.03 -15.79 10.41
CA PHE A 88 13.82 -16.97 11.25
C PHE A 88 14.96 -17.16 12.26
N LEU A 89 16.22 -17.04 11.84
CA LEU A 89 17.38 -17.18 12.73
C LEU A 89 17.42 -16.05 13.78
N LEU A 90 17.12 -14.82 13.39
CA LEU A 90 17.08 -13.68 14.32
C LEU A 90 15.94 -13.80 15.33
N MET A 91 14.80 -14.34 14.93
CA MET A 91 13.66 -14.57 15.83
C MET A 91 13.98 -15.53 16.97
N LEU A 92 14.90 -16.49 16.79
CA LEU A 92 15.35 -17.39 17.86
C LEU A 92 16.09 -16.65 18.99
N SER A 93 16.58 -15.43 18.74
CA SER A 93 17.32 -14.61 19.71
C SER A 93 16.47 -13.50 20.33
N LEU A 94 15.25 -13.27 19.84
CA LEU A 94 14.39 -12.18 20.31
C LEU A 94 13.70 -12.55 21.63
N PRO A 95 13.67 -11.64 22.63
CA PRO A 95 12.89 -11.85 23.84
C PRO A 95 11.40 -11.73 23.55
N GLU A 96 10.59 -12.43 24.35
CA GLU A 96 9.14 -12.29 24.31
C GLU A 96 8.69 -10.90 24.79
N SER A 97 7.48 -10.48 24.40
CA SER A 97 6.89 -9.22 24.86
C SER A 97 6.81 -9.18 26.39
N PRO A 98 7.29 -8.11 27.08
CA PRO A 98 7.22 -8.00 28.53
C PRO A 98 5.79 -8.15 29.06
N ARG A 99 4.80 -7.67 28.29
CA ARG A 99 3.38 -7.81 28.63
C ARG A 99 2.92 -9.26 28.61
N TRP A 100 3.31 -9.99 27.57
CA TRP A 100 2.98 -11.41 27.43
C TRP A 100 3.62 -12.25 28.54
N LEU A 101 4.87 -11.97 28.90
CA LEU A 101 5.57 -12.63 30.00
C LEU A 101 4.87 -12.40 31.34
N TYR A 102 4.47 -11.16 31.63
CA TYR A 102 3.73 -10.82 32.85
C TYR A 102 2.39 -11.57 32.92
N ARG A 103 1.67 -11.68 31.79
CA ARG A 103 0.41 -12.44 31.69
C ARG A 103 0.60 -13.95 31.90
N LYS A 104 1.76 -14.50 31.56
CA LYS A 104 2.11 -15.91 31.76
C LYS A 104 2.72 -16.20 33.13
N GLU A 105 2.55 -15.28 34.09
CA GLU A 105 3.12 -15.33 35.45
C GLU A 105 4.66 -15.32 35.51
N ARG A 106 5.35 -15.07 34.39
CA ARG A 106 6.81 -14.92 34.30
C ARG A 106 7.24 -13.49 34.60
N LYS A 107 6.89 -13.01 35.80
CA LYS A 107 7.01 -11.59 36.19
C LYS A 107 8.46 -11.10 36.27
N GLU A 108 9.38 -11.94 36.78
CA GLU A 108 10.79 -11.57 36.91
C GLU A 108 11.44 -11.29 35.56
N GLU A 109 11.20 -12.16 34.57
CA GLU A 109 11.71 -11.98 33.20
C GLU A 109 11.15 -10.72 32.52
N ALA A 110 9.87 -10.41 32.75
CA ALA A 110 9.24 -9.19 32.23
C ALA A 110 9.91 -7.92 32.80
N VAL A 111 10.19 -7.91 34.10
CA VAL A 111 10.86 -6.80 34.79
C VAL A 111 12.31 -6.64 34.29
N ASP A 112 13.03 -7.74 34.09
CA ASP A 112 14.39 -7.71 33.59
C ASP A 112 14.48 -7.15 32.16
N ILE A 113 13.51 -7.46 31.31
CA ILE A 113 13.45 -6.88 29.96
C ILE A 113 13.10 -5.39 30.02
N LEU A 114 12.14 -4.98 30.87
CA LEU A 114 11.78 -3.57 31.03
C LEU A 114 12.95 -2.73 31.54
N ARG A 115 13.73 -3.26 32.49
CA ARG A 115 14.98 -2.63 32.99
C ARG A 115 16.04 -2.44 31.92
N ARG A 116 16.03 -3.23 30.84
CA ARG A 116 16.94 -3.06 29.69
C ARG A 116 16.45 -2.03 28.68
N ILE A 117 15.14 -1.80 28.60
CA ILE A 117 14.50 -0.93 27.61
C ILE A 117 14.38 0.50 28.13
N TYR A 118 13.99 0.67 29.40
CA TYR A 118 13.69 1.97 30.01
C TYR A 118 14.82 2.46 30.92
N PRO A 119 15.01 3.78 31.07
CA PRO A 119 15.93 4.36 32.06
C PRO A 119 15.48 4.07 33.49
N ALA A 120 16.42 3.93 34.43
CA ALA A 120 16.14 3.56 35.83
C ALA A 120 15.12 4.47 36.54
N GLU A 121 15.00 5.74 36.13
CA GLU A 121 14.06 6.70 36.71
C GLU A 121 12.59 6.45 36.31
N GLU A 122 12.35 5.87 35.13
CA GLU A 122 11.00 5.66 34.57
C GLU A 122 10.54 4.19 34.67
N VAL A 123 11.49 3.25 34.78
CA VAL A 123 11.22 1.79 34.80
C VAL A 123 10.17 1.39 35.83
N GLU A 124 10.27 1.88 37.06
CA GLU A 124 9.38 1.44 38.15
C GLU A 124 7.93 1.91 37.92
N ALA A 125 7.74 3.12 37.40
CA ALA A 125 6.42 3.63 37.05
C ALA A 125 5.80 2.82 35.89
N GLU A 126 6.59 2.43 34.90
CA GLU A 126 6.15 1.60 33.78
C GLU A 126 5.84 0.16 34.20
N ILE A 127 6.62 -0.42 35.13
CA ILE A 127 6.33 -1.74 35.71
C ILE A 127 4.98 -1.71 36.43
N GLU A 128 4.72 -0.68 37.23
CA GLU A 128 3.46 -0.57 37.97
C GLU A 128 2.27 -0.34 37.02
N ALA A 129 2.43 0.52 36.01
CA ALA A 129 1.41 0.73 34.98
C ALA A 129 1.11 -0.58 34.21
N LEU A 130 2.16 -1.34 33.86
CA LEU A 130 1.99 -2.65 33.22
C LEU A 130 1.25 -3.62 34.14
N ARG A 131 1.65 -3.71 35.40
CA ARG A 131 1.04 -4.57 36.41
C ARG A 131 -0.46 -4.31 36.54
N LEU A 132 -0.84 -3.05 36.76
CA LEU A 132 -2.25 -2.65 36.88
C LEU A 132 -3.04 -3.00 35.62
N SER A 133 -2.46 -2.78 34.44
CA SER A 133 -3.12 -3.09 33.17
C SER A 133 -3.39 -4.59 32.96
N VAL A 134 -2.41 -5.45 33.29
CA VAL A 134 -2.53 -6.89 33.09
C VAL A 134 -3.42 -7.53 34.17
N GLU A 135 -3.36 -7.07 35.42
CA GLU A 135 -4.23 -7.55 36.50
C GLU A 135 -5.70 -7.21 36.23
N ALA A 136 -5.98 -5.99 35.75
CA ALA A 136 -7.32 -5.61 35.31
C ALA A 136 -7.82 -6.50 34.15
N GLU A 137 -6.95 -6.85 33.21
CA GLU A 137 -7.28 -7.72 32.09
C GLU A 137 -7.61 -9.16 32.52
N ILE A 138 -6.80 -9.74 33.42
CA ILE A 138 -7.04 -11.10 33.95
C ILE A 138 -8.35 -11.16 34.73
N ALA A 139 -8.64 -10.14 35.55
CA ALA A 139 -9.88 -10.05 36.32
C ALA A 139 -11.11 -9.96 35.40
N GLU A 140 -11.03 -9.18 34.33
CA GLU A 140 -12.09 -9.13 33.32
C GLU A 140 -12.18 -10.41 32.48
N GLU A 141 -11.09 -11.04 32.07
CA GLU A 141 -11.09 -12.31 31.32
C GLU A 141 -11.71 -13.45 32.14
N GLY A 142 -11.46 -13.49 33.45
CA GLY A 142 -12.13 -14.40 34.38
C GLY A 142 -13.66 -14.21 34.41
N SER A 143 -14.15 -13.00 34.18
CA SER A 143 -15.58 -12.69 34.02
C SER A 143 -16.12 -12.99 32.61
N ILE A 144 -15.22 -13.10 31.63
CA ILE A 144 -15.56 -13.34 30.22
C ILE A 144 -15.80 -14.82 29.96
N GLY A 145 -15.19 -15.77 30.67
CA GLY A 145 -15.41 -17.19 30.42
C GLY A 145 -15.02 -17.63 29.00
N GLU A 146 -15.06 -18.94 28.75
CA GLU A 146 -14.61 -19.58 27.52
C GLU A 146 -15.61 -19.36 26.35
N TYR A 147 -15.93 -18.12 25.99
CA TYR A 147 -16.79 -17.85 24.82
C TYR A 147 -16.07 -18.22 23.52
N SER A 148 -16.81 -18.89 22.63
CA SER A 148 -16.46 -19.06 21.22
C SER A 148 -16.17 -17.69 20.55
N LEU A 149 -15.34 -17.69 19.49
CA LEU A 149 -14.94 -16.47 18.75
C LEU A 149 -16.11 -15.50 18.45
N PRO A 150 -17.33 -15.95 18.07
CA PRO A 150 -18.48 -15.08 17.86
C PRO A 150 -18.99 -14.38 19.13
N GLY A 151 -18.91 -15.04 20.29
CA GLY A 151 -19.29 -14.46 21.58
C GLY A 151 -18.34 -13.33 22.00
N LYS A 152 -17.03 -13.54 21.81
CA LYS A 152 -16.02 -12.48 22.04
C LYS A 152 -16.26 -11.29 21.11
N LEU A 153 -16.58 -11.53 19.84
CA LEU A 153 -16.88 -10.46 18.89
C LEU A 153 -18.13 -9.66 19.28
N ARG A 154 -19.20 -10.34 19.71
CA ARG A 154 -20.43 -9.67 20.14
C ARG A 154 -20.21 -8.79 21.37
N LYS A 155 -19.43 -9.26 22.35
CA LYS A 155 -19.08 -8.48 23.56
C LYS A 155 -18.17 -7.30 23.20
N ALA A 156 -17.18 -7.52 22.33
CA ALA A 156 -16.30 -6.47 21.79
C ALA A 156 -17.12 -5.35 21.13
N LEU A 157 -18.08 -5.68 20.28
CA LEU A 157 -18.94 -4.71 19.60
C LEU A 157 -19.94 -4.00 20.53
N SER A 158 -20.24 -4.58 21.69
CA SER A 158 -21.07 -3.96 22.71
C SER A 158 -20.34 -2.86 23.48
N ASN A 159 -19.01 -2.92 23.57
CA ASN A 159 -18.21 -1.88 24.21
C ASN A 159 -18.08 -0.67 23.26
N VAL A 160 -18.40 0.53 23.78
CA VAL A 160 -18.41 1.77 22.99
C VAL A 160 -17.01 2.15 22.50
N ALA A 161 -15.98 2.02 23.33
CA ALA A 161 -14.61 2.33 22.95
C ALA A 161 -14.09 1.38 21.88
N VAL A 162 -14.33 0.07 22.04
CA VAL A 162 -13.93 -0.94 21.07
C VAL A 162 -14.64 -0.72 19.74
N ARG A 163 -15.95 -0.43 19.75
CA ARG A 163 -16.70 -0.14 18.52
C ARG A 163 -16.16 1.10 17.81
N ARG A 164 -15.93 2.21 18.53
CA ARG A 164 -15.37 3.45 17.97
C ARG A 164 -13.97 3.23 17.41
N GLY A 165 -13.09 2.55 18.17
CA GLY A 165 -11.74 2.22 17.74
C GLY A 165 -11.72 1.27 16.53
N LEU A 166 -12.59 0.25 16.51
CA LEU A 166 -12.69 -0.71 15.40
C LEU A 166 -13.14 -0.04 14.11
N VAL A 167 -14.15 0.83 14.17
CA VAL A 167 -14.60 1.61 13.00
C VAL A 167 -13.46 2.48 12.48
N ALA A 168 -12.74 3.20 13.36
CA ALA A 168 -11.62 4.04 12.96
C ALA A 168 -10.45 3.23 12.35
N GLY A 169 -10.07 2.11 12.96
CA GLY A 169 -8.98 1.25 12.47
C GLY A 169 -9.32 0.58 11.13
N ILE A 170 -10.51 -0.02 11.00
CA ILE A 170 -10.97 -0.60 9.72
C ILE A 170 -11.03 0.48 8.65
N LEU A 171 -11.58 1.65 8.95
CA LEU A 171 -11.64 2.77 8.01
C LEU A 171 -10.25 3.18 7.52
N CYS A 172 -9.27 3.32 8.43
CA CYS A 172 -7.89 3.64 8.06
C CYS A 172 -7.32 2.59 7.10
N GLN A 173 -7.52 1.30 7.39
CA GLN A 173 -7.02 0.19 6.58
C GLN A 173 -7.70 0.10 5.21
N VAL A 174 -9.01 0.33 5.15
CA VAL A 174 -9.78 0.35 3.89
C VAL A 174 -9.36 1.56 3.05
N ALA A 175 -9.34 2.76 3.65
CA ALA A 175 -8.92 4.00 2.99
C ALA A 175 -7.51 3.88 2.39
N GLN A 176 -6.57 3.27 3.12
CA GLN A 176 -5.21 3.01 2.64
C GLN A 176 -5.18 2.27 1.30
N GLN A 177 -6.03 1.27 1.12
CA GLN A 177 -6.06 0.43 -0.08
C GLN A 177 -6.83 1.08 -1.23
N PHE A 178 -7.96 1.70 -0.92
CA PHE A 178 -8.84 2.33 -1.90
C PHE A 178 -8.28 3.62 -2.50
N VAL A 179 -7.30 4.24 -1.84
CA VAL A 179 -6.48 5.31 -2.43
C VAL A 179 -5.64 4.80 -3.60
N GLY A 180 -5.38 3.50 -3.70
CA GLY A 180 -4.83 2.85 -4.89
C GLY A 180 -3.32 2.67 -4.92
N ILE A 181 -2.61 2.81 -3.78
CA ILE A 181 -1.13 2.70 -3.79
C ILE A 181 -0.66 1.35 -4.27
N ASN A 182 -1.30 0.25 -3.85
CA ASN A 182 -0.81 -1.09 -4.16
C ASN A 182 -0.97 -1.38 -5.64
N THR A 183 -2.07 -0.90 -6.24
CA THR A 183 -2.27 -0.90 -7.67
C THR A 183 -1.21 -0.10 -8.41
N VAL A 184 -0.92 1.13 -7.96
CA VAL A 184 0.15 1.96 -8.51
C VAL A 184 1.50 1.23 -8.43
N MET A 185 1.78 0.55 -7.32
CA MET A 185 3.03 -0.16 -7.09
C MET A 185 3.13 -1.47 -7.88
N TYR A 186 2.08 -2.30 -7.94
CA TYR A 186 2.07 -3.58 -8.66
C TYR A 186 2.08 -3.40 -10.16
N TYR A 187 1.32 -2.42 -10.65
CA TYR A 187 1.23 -2.10 -12.07
C TYR A 187 2.12 -0.93 -12.46
N SER A 188 3.09 -0.52 -11.62
CA SER A 188 3.97 0.62 -11.93
C SER A 188 4.62 0.47 -13.30
N PRO A 189 5.24 -0.67 -13.67
CA PRO A 189 5.87 -0.81 -14.99
C PRO A 189 4.83 -0.67 -16.11
N THR A 190 3.63 -1.22 -15.91
CA THR A 190 2.52 -1.09 -16.85
C THR A 190 2.06 0.36 -16.98
N ILE A 191 1.93 1.10 -15.88
CA ILE A 191 1.56 2.54 -15.88
C ILE A 191 2.62 3.36 -16.62
N VAL A 192 3.91 3.05 -16.43
CA VAL A 192 4.99 3.69 -17.19
C VAL A 192 4.87 3.37 -18.69
N GLN A 193 4.51 2.14 -19.06
CA GLN A 193 4.24 1.79 -20.46
C GLN A 193 3.01 2.53 -21.02
N LEU A 194 1.94 2.65 -20.24
CA LEU A 194 0.75 3.45 -20.58
C LEU A 194 1.09 4.92 -20.82
N ALA A 195 2.13 5.45 -20.15
CA ALA A 195 2.62 6.80 -20.32
C ALA A 195 3.48 7.00 -21.60
N GLY A 196 3.73 5.94 -22.39
CA GLY A 196 4.41 6.04 -23.68
C GLY A 196 5.88 5.61 -23.67
N PHE A 197 6.30 4.80 -22.69
CA PHE A 197 7.63 4.18 -22.68
C PHE A 197 7.55 2.73 -23.17
N ALA A 198 8.02 2.47 -24.40
CA ALA A 198 7.91 1.15 -25.04
C ALA A 198 8.76 0.05 -24.37
N SER A 199 9.96 0.38 -23.89
CA SER A 199 10.90 -0.64 -23.39
C SER A 199 10.56 -1.15 -21.99
N ASN A 200 10.48 -2.48 -21.85
CA ASN A 200 10.30 -3.15 -20.56
C ASN A 200 11.41 -2.81 -19.55
N SER A 201 12.66 -2.71 -20.03
CA SER A 201 13.81 -2.42 -19.15
C SER A 201 13.77 -0.97 -18.64
N THR A 202 13.38 -0.02 -19.49
CA THR A 202 13.21 1.39 -19.07
C THR A 202 12.03 1.53 -18.13
N ALA A 203 10.92 0.81 -18.38
CA ALA A 203 9.76 0.81 -17.49
C ALA A 203 10.12 0.29 -16.09
N LEU A 204 10.86 -0.83 -16.00
CA LEU A 204 11.35 -1.37 -14.73
C LEU A 204 12.32 -0.41 -14.02
N ALA A 205 13.23 0.22 -14.75
CA ALA A 205 14.17 1.20 -14.18
C ALA A 205 13.44 2.44 -13.64
N LEU A 206 12.41 2.93 -14.33
CA LEU A 206 11.58 4.03 -13.86
C LEU A 206 10.72 3.63 -12.66
N SER A 207 10.23 2.39 -12.60
CA SER A 207 9.56 1.84 -11.41
C SER A 207 10.49 1.67 -10.20
N LEU A 208 11.80 1.50 -10.42
CA LEU A 208 12.77 1.51 -9.33
C LEU A 208 12.83 2.89 -8.65
N ILE A 209 12.72 3.98 -9.42
CA ILE A 209 12.67 5.35 -8.90
C ILE A 209 11.43 5.54 -8.03
N THR A 210 10.26 5.12 -8.52
CA THR A 210 9.00 5.26 -7.76
C THR A 210 9.03 4.45 -6.46
N SER A 211 9.57 3.23 -6.47
CA SER A 211 9.76 2.43 -5.26
C SER A 211 10.80 3.04 -4.30
N GLY A 212 11.86 3.65 -4.82
CA GLY A 212 12.86 4.36 -4.03
C GLY A 212 12.26 5.59 -3.33
N LEU A 213 11.45 6.38 -4.04
CA LEU A 213 10.69 7.50 -3.47
C LEU A 213 9.74 7.03 -2.35
N ASN A 214 9.11 5.86 -2.51
CA ASN A 214 8.26 5.27 -1.48
C ASN A 214 9.07 4.95 -0.20
N ALA A 215 10.23 4.31 -0.35
CA ALA A 215 11.12 3.99 0.76
C ALA A 215 11.64 5.25 1.47
N LEU A 216 12.06 6.27 0.70
CA LEU A 216 12.46 7.57 1.25
C LEU A 216 11.32 8.25 2.01
N GLY A 217 10.09 8.20 1.47
CA GLY A 217 8.91 8.70 2.16
C GLY A 217 8.61 7.97 3.48
N SER A 218 8.94 6.69 3.58
CA SER A 218 8.80 5.92 4.82
C SER A 218 9.82 6.38 5.87
N ILE A 219 11.06 6.72 5.46
CA ILE A 219 12.06 7.33 6.34
C ILE A 219 11.56 8.68 6.86
N VAL A 220 11.00 9.50 5.98
CA VAL A 220 10.38 10.78 6.36
C VAL A 220 9.25 10.55 7.39
N SER A 221 8.44 9.51 7.20
CA SER A 221 7.39 9.13 8.16
C SER A 221 7.93 8.92 9.57
N ILE A 222 9.00 8.13 9.71
CA ILE A 222 9.61 7.79 11.01
C ILE A 222 9.97 9.07 11.78
N TYR A 223 10.48 10.10 11.10
CA TYR A 223 10.86 11.36 11.73
C TYR A 223 9.64 12.23 12.12
N PHE A 224 8.61 12.26 11.29
CA PHE A 224 7.47 13.16 11.48
C PHE A 224 6.33 12.57 12.31
N VAL A 225 6.19 11.24 12.42
CA VAL A 225 5.04 10.60 13.06
C VAL A 225 4.86 11.00 14.53
N ASP A 226 5.95 11.07 15.28
CA ASP A 226 5.94 11.47 16.69
C ASP A 226 6.03 12.99 16.86
N ARG A 227 6.35 13.77 15.81
CA ARG A 227 6.40 15.25 15.86
C ARG A 227 5.10 15.91 15.44
N ALA A 228 4.58 15.56 14.27
CA ALA A 228 3.37 16.16 13.68
C ALA A 228 2.07 15.57 14.25
N GLY A 229 2.10 14.32 14.71
CA GLY A 229 0.89 13.57 15.11
C GLY A 229 0.31 12.74 13.98
N ARG A 230 -0.42 11.67 14.32
CA ARG A 230 -0.92 10.66 13.39
C ARG A 230 -2.02 11.26 12.52
N ARG A 231 -2.97 11.94 13.15
CA ARG A 231 -4.15 12.51 12.48
C ARG A 231 -3.75 13.57 11.45
N ARG A 232 -2.82 14.46 11.82
CA ARG A 232 -2.34 15.51 10.89
C ARG A 232 -1.66 14.92 9.67
N LEU A 233 -0.81 13.89 9.84
CA LEU A 233 -0.14 13.23 8.72
C LEU A 233 -1.11 12.51 7.79
N LEU A 234 -2.12 11.81 8.32
CA LEU A 234 -3.17 11.18 7.50
C LEU A 234 -3.90 12.21 6.63
N LEU A 235 -4.33 13.32 7.25
CA LEU A 235 -5.09 14.36 6.54
C LEU A 235 -4.25 15.09 5.49
N LEU A 236 -3.01 15.48 5.82
CA LEU A 236 -2.10 16.12 4.86
C LEU A 236 -1.79 15.19 3.68
N SER A 237 -1.59 13.90 3.96
CA SER A 237 -1.37 12.89 2.94
C SER A 237 -2.56 12.76 2.00
N LEU A 238 -3.79 12.67 2.53
CA LEU A 238 -5.01 12.58 1.71
C LEU A 238 -5.27 13.83 0.86
N ILE A 239 -4.95 15.02 1.38
CA ILE A 239 -5.00 16.27 0.60
C ILE A 239 -4.02 16.19 -0.56
N GLY A 240 -2.76 15.79 -0.31
CA GLY A 240 -1.74 15.65 -1.34
C GLY A 240 -2.16 14.65 -2.41
N ILE A 241 -2.59 13.46 -2.00
CA ILE A 241 -3.04 12.36 -2.87
C ILE A 241 -4.22 12.80 -3.75
N SER A 242 -5.23 13.47 -3.16
CA SER A 242 -6.41 13.92 -3.91
C SER A 242 -6.01 14.94 -4.98
N ASN A 243 -5.24 15.96 -4.60
CA ASN A 243 -4.78 16.99 -5.55
C ASN A 243 -3.91 16.38 -6.66
N LEU A 244 -2.96 15.52 -6.31
CA LEU A 244 -2.03 14.91 -7.27
C LEU A 244 -2.71 13.90 -8.20
N SER A 245 -3.72 13.16 -7.71
CA SER A 245 -4.54 12.29 -8.56
C SER A 245 -5.32 13.10 -9.59
N CYS A 246 -5.90 14.22 -9.17
CA CYS A 246 -6.61 15.14 -10.05
C CYS A 246 -5.66 15.86 -11.04
N ILE A 247 -4.41 16.19 -10.65
CA ILE A 247 -3.37 16.69 -11.56
C ILE A 247 -2.99 15.63 -12.59
N THR A 248 -2.76 14.39 -12.15
CA THR A 248 -2.41 13.25 -13.02
C THR A 248 -3.49 13.03 -14.07
N GLN A 249 -4.77 13.07 -13.68
CA GLN A 249 -5.90 12.99 -14.60
C GLN A 249 -5.84 14.08 -15.69
N ARG A 250 -5.58 15.34 -15.30
CA ARG A 250 -5.45 16.45 -16.27
C ARG A 250 -4.28 16.25 -17.22
N CYS A 251 -3.13 15.79 -16.72
CA CYS A 251 -1.98 15.47 -17.56
C CYS A 251 -2.29 14.35 -18.57
N VAL A 252 -2.99 13.30 -18.15
CA VAL A 252 -3.40 12.20 -19.05
C VAL A 252 -4.38 12.70 -20.11
N LEU A 253 -5.38 13.51 -19.75
CA LEU A 253 -6.32 14.10 -20.72
C LEU A 253 -5.60 14.96 -21.75
N TRP A 254 -4.59 15.72 -21.33
CA TRP A 254 -3.81 16.54 -22.24
C TRP A 254 -2.88 15.70 -23.13
N SER A 255 -2.25 14.66 -22.58
CA SER A 255 -1.49 13.69 -23.36
C SER A 255 -2.36 13.00 -24.41
N ASN A 256 -3.62 12.66 -24.08
CA ASN A 256 -4.52 12.01 -25.03
C ASN A 256 -4.86 12.89 -26.24
N LYS A 257 -4.84 14.22 -26.10
CA LYS A 257 -5.06 15.16 -27.21
C LYS A 257 -3.87 15.27 -28.16
N THR A 258 -2.70 14.80 -27.76
CA THR A 258 -1.43 14.95 -28.49
C THR A 258 -0.89 13.61 -28.99
N LEU A 259 -1.76 12.59 -29.01
CA LEU A 259 -1.43 11.26 -29.51
C LEU A 259 -1.27 11.27 -31.03
N PRO A 260 -0.35 10.46 -31.58
CA PRO A 260 -0.20 10.33 -33.02
C PRO A 260 -1.44 9.68 -33.64
N ALA A 261 -1.77 10.13 -34.85
CA ALA A 261 -2.77 9.49 -35.70
C ALA A 261 -2.26 8.16 -36.27
N VAL A 262 -3.17 7.33 -36.75
CA VAL A 262 -2.86 6.14 -37.55
C VAL A 262 -2.84 6.52 -39.02
N SER A 263 -1.72 6.27 -39.69
CA SER A 263 -1.56 6.46 -41.13
C SER A 263 -2.31 5.36 -41.89
N LYS A 264 -3.37 5.73 -42.62
CA LYS A 264 -4.19 4.78 -43.38
C LYS A 264 -3.40 4.12 -44.51
N GLU A 265 -2.63 4.93 -45.23
CA GLU A 265 -1.85 4.52 -46.39
C GLU A 265 -0.73 3.55 -45.98
N GLU A 266 0.04 3.91 -44.95
CA GLU A 266 1.14 3.06 -44.48
C GLU A 266 0.63 1.79 -43.81
N THR A 267 -0.47 1.86 -43.06
CA THR A 267 -1.08 0.66 -42.45
C THR A 267 -1.54 -0.33 -43.52
N GLN A 268 -2.11 0.15 -44.64
CA GLN A 268 -2.56 -0.72 -45.72
C GLN A 268 -1.42 -1.47 -46.43
N LEU A 269 -0.20 -0.92 -46.46
CA LEU A 269 0.97 -1.59 -47.04
C LEU A 269 1.31 -2.91 -46.35
N PHE A 270 0.90 -3.08 -45.09
CA PHE A 270 1.11 -4.31 -44.32
C PHE A 270 0.09 -5.41 -44.61
N GLY A 271 -0.91 -5.17 -45.47
CA GLY A 271 -1.83 -6.19 -45.98
C GLY A 271 -2.48 -7.06 -44.90
N ASN A 272 -2.13 -8.35 -44.86
CA ASN A 272 -2.68 -9.32 -43.90
C ASN A 272 -2.25 -9.10 -42.43
N TYR A 273 -1.28 -8.21 -42.17
CA TYR A 273 -0.78 -7.91 -40.83
C TYR A 273 -1.46 -6.69 -40.19
N THR A 274 -2.49 -6.11 -40.81
CA THR A 274 -3.28 -5.03 -40.21
C THR A 274 -4.12 -5.52 -39.04
N CYS A 275 -4.36 -4.64 -38.07
CA CYS A 275 -5.29 -4.91 -36.97
C CYS A 275 -6.68 -5.30 -37.51
N PRO A 276 -7.29 -6.43 -37.08
CA PRO A 276 -8.57 -6.90 -37.64
C PRO A 276 -9.75 -5.93 -37.48
N ALA A 277 -9.69 -5.09 -36.44
CA ALA A 277 -10.72 -4.09 -36.15
C ALA A 277 -10.50 -2.77 -36.91
N PHE A 278 -9.33 -2.57 -37.51
CA PHE A 278 -9.02 -1.35 -38.25
C PHE A 278 -9.63 -1.42 -39.65
N ASN A 279 -10.56 -0.50 -39.95
CA ASN A 279 -11.17 -0.38 -41.26
C ASN A 279 -10.72 0.94 -41.95
N PRO A 280 -9.80 0.88 -42.92
CA PRO A 280 -9.25 2.06 -43.56
C PRO A 280 -10.25 2.80 -44.46
N ILE A 281 -11.34 2.13 -44.86
CA ILE A 281 -12.42 2.70 -45.71
C ILE A 281 -13.37 3.57 -44.87
N SER A 282 -13.36 3.40 -43.55
CA SER A 282 -14.15 4.28 -42.66
C SER A 282 -13.59 5.70 -42.69
N GLY A 283 -14.48 6.70 -42.81
CA GLY A 283 -14.12 8.13 -42.72
C GLY A 283 -13.65 8.58 -41.33
N MET A 284 -13.50 7.65 -40.39
CA MET A 284 -13.06 7.92 -39.02
C MET A 284 -11.53 8.04 -38.98
N GLU A 285 -11.03 9.08 -38.33
CA GLU A 285 -9.61 9.19 -37.98
C GLU A 285 -9.34 8.37 -36.73
N TRP A 286 -8.38 7.46 -36.80
CA TRP A 286 -7.97 6.65 -35.66
C TRP A 286 -6.72 7.25 -35.04
N THR A 287 -6.70 7.36 -33.71
CA THR A 287 -5.48 7.63 -32.96
C THR A 287 -4.79 6.32 -32.57
N CYS A 288 -3.52 6.40 -32.17
CA CYS A 288 -2.82 5.24 -31.62
C CYS A 288 -3.62 4.57 -30.48
N MET A 289 -4.28 5.33 -29.59
CA MET A 289 -5.06 4.73 -28.51
C MET A 289 -6.33 4.03 -28.99
N ASP A 290 -6.94 4.48 -30.09
CA ASP A 290 -8.09 3.81 -30.69
C ASP A 290 -7.68 2.45 -31.28
N CYS A 291 -6.52 2.40 -31.95
CA CYS A 291 -5.92 1.15 -32.42
C CYS A 291 -5.72 0.15 -31.27
N MET A 292 -5.10 0.63 -30.18
CA MET A 292 -4.77 -0.21 -29.02
C MET A 292 -5.99 -0.70 -28.24
N ARG A 293 -7.09 0.05 -28.24
CA ARG A 293 -8.34 -0.32 -27.54
C ARG A 293 -9.29 -1.13 -28.38
N ALA A 294 -9.07 -1.23 -29.69
CA ALA A 294 -10.00 -1.92 -30.58
C ALA A 294 -10.06 -3.43 -30.25
N THR A 295 -8.92 -4.10 -30.16
CA THR A 295 -8.80 -5.47 -29.64
C THR A 295 -7.46 -5.69 -28.96
N SER A 296 -7.38 -6.70 -28.09
CA SER A 296 -6.11 -7.12 -27.46
C SER A 296 -5.08 -7.69 -28.44
N GLU A 297 -5.48 -7.93 -29.69
CA GLU A 297 -4.62 -8.42 -30.78
C GLU A 297 -4.03 -7.28 -31.62
N CYS A 298 -4.18 -6.01 -31.24
CA CYS A 298 -3.66 -4.87 -31.99
C CYS A 298 -2.47 -4.20 -31.28
N GLY A 299 -1.54 -3.68 -32.07
CA GLY A 299 -0.35 -2.99 -31.63
C GLY A 299 -0.02 -1.83 -32.57
N PHE A 300 0.77 -0.88 -32.08
CA PHE A 300 1.12 0.33 -32.82
C PHE A 300 2.63 0.36 -33.12
N CYS A 301 3.00 0.47 -34.40
CA CYS A 301 4.38 0.73 -34.81
C CYS A 301 4.54 2.24 -35.04
N ALA A 302 5.50 2.85 -34.35
CA ALA A 302 5.73 4.29 -34.47
C ALA A 302 6.52 4.63 -35.74
N HIS A 303 6.28 5.81 -36.32
CA HIS A 303 6.99 6.29 -37.49
C HIS A 303 8.51 6.38 -37.27
N GLU A 304 9.28 6.19 -38.34
CA GLU A 304 10.74 6.28 -38.32
C GLU A 304 11.22 7.71 -37.99
N GLY A 305 12.22 7.85 -37.12
CA GLY A 305 12.80 9.14 -36.71
C GLY A 305 11.98 9.93 -35.69
N ASN A 306 10.68 10.15 -35.92
CA ASN A 306 9.81 10.87 -34.97
C ASN A 306 8.54 10.07 -34.63
N LYS A 307 8.55 9.52 -33.41
CA LYS A 307 7.47 8.72 -32.83
C LYS A 307 6.12 9.43 -32.64
N LEU A 308 6.04 10.74 -32.85
CA LEU A 308 4.80 11.52 -32.75
C LEU A 308 4.12 11.73 -34.11
N LEU A 309 4.79 11.37 -35.20
CA LEU A 309 4.18 11.38 -36.52
C LEU A 309 3.20 10.21 -36.66
N PRO A 310 2.27 10.27 -37.63
CA PRO A 310 1.33 9.18 -37.88
C PRO A 310 2.06 7.84 -38.07
N GLY A 311 1.62 6.81 -37.35
CA GLY A 311 2.22 5.47 -37.39
C GLY A 311 1.23 4.41 -37.83
N GLU A 312 1.62 3.13 -37.78
CA GLU A 312 0.81 2.04 -38.30
C GLU A 312 0.08 1.24 -37.22
N CYS A 313 -1.17 0.86 -37.49
CA CYS A 313 -1.99 0.01 -36.61
C CYS A 313 -1.97 -1.44 -37.10
N LEU A 314 -1.18 -2.29 -36.45
CA LEU A 314 -0.87 -3.64 -36.91
C LEU A 314 -1.33 -4.70 -35.89
N ARG A 315 -1.33 -5.95 -36.32
CA ARG A 315 -1.62 -7.09 -35.44
C ARG A 315 -0.45 -7.30 -34.47
N SER A 316 -0.76 -7.52 -33.20
CA SER A 316 0.18 -7.80 -32.12
C SER A 316 0.69 -9.25 -32.20
N ASP A 317 1.58 -9.51 -33.15
CA ASP A 317 2.35 -10.74 -33.28
C ASP A 317 3.85 -10.46 -33.14
N SER A 318 4.59 -11.46 -32.65
CA SER A 318 6.05 -11.48 -32.57
C SER A 318 6.72 -11.16 -33.91
N THR A 319 6.20 -11.70 -35.01
CA THR A 319 6.70 -11.48 -36.37
C THR A 319 6.61 -10.00 -36.78
N VAL A 320 5.45 -9.37 -36.55
CA VAL A 320 5.18 -7.96 -36.85
C VAL A 320 6.02 -7.03 -35.97
N ARG A 321 6.14 -7.35 -34.69
CA ARG A 321 6.99 -6.61 -33.76
C ARG A 321 8.45 -6.63 -34.22
N ASP A 322 8.96 -7.80 -34.58
CA ASP A 322 10.36 -7.95 -34.98
C ASP A 322 10.62 -7.24 -36.32
N ALA A 323 9.64 -7.21 -37.23
CA ALA A 323 9.69 -6.40 -38.44
C ALA A 323 9.66 -4.88 -38.17
N CYS A 324 8.88 -4.41 -37.19
CA CYS A 324 8.89 -3.02 -36.76
C CYS A 324 10.29 -2.63 -36.22
N HIS A 325 10.87 -3.48 -35.38
CA HIS A 325 12.21 -3.27 -34.82
C HIS A 325 13.34 -3.37 -35.85
N ALA A 326 13.20 -4.18 -36.91
CA ALA A 326 14.18 -4.27 -37.98
C ALA A 326 14.42 -2.92 -38.68
N ASN A 327 13.40 -2.06 -38.72
CA ASN A 327 13.48 -0.70 -39.26
C ASN A 327 13.82 0.36 -38.19
N HIS A 328 14.40 -0.04 -37.05
CA HIS A 328 14.71 0.84 -35.92
C HIS A 328 13.50 1.60 -35.33
N ARG A 329 12.29 1.08 -35.50
CA ARG A 329 11.05 1.68 -34.97
C ARG A 329 10.68 1.12 -33.62
N GLU A 330 10.03 1.95 -32.82
CA GLU A 330 9.52 1.57 -31.49
C GLU A 330 8.14 0.92 -31.63
N TRP A 331 7.97 -0.22 -30.97
CA TRP A 331 6.72 -0.97 -30.97
C TRP A 331 5.98 -0.79 -29.64
N TYR A 332 4.69 -0.48 -29.73
CA TYR A 332 3.84 -0.12 -28.61
C TYR A 332 2.68 -1.11 -28.48
N THR A 333 2.48 -1.68 -27.29
CA THR A 333 1.42 -2.67 -27.02
C THR A 333 0.49 -2.31 -25.88
N ARG A 334 0.74 -1.22 -25.15
CA ARG A 334 -0.06 -0.84 -23.97
C ARG A 334 -0.32 0.65 -23.88
N GLY A 335 0.67 1.47 -24.18
CA GLY A 335 0.51 2.92 -24.29
C GLY A 335 0.90 3.42 -25.66
N CYS A 336 0.82 4.74 -25.84
CA CYS A 336 1.18 5.41 -27.09
C CYS A 336 2.31 6.41 -26.84
N PRO A 337 3.16 6.69 -27.83
CA PRO A 337 4.23 7.66 -27.69
C PRO A 337 3.65 9.04 -27.36
N SER A 338 4.25 9.69 -26.37
CA SER A 338 3.84 11.01 -25.90
C SER A 338 5.04 11.82 -25.43
N ASN A 339 5.09 13.08 -25.82
CA ASN A 339 6.07 14.04 -25.28
C ASN A 339 5.84 14.38 -23.80
N PHE A 340 4.66 14.07 -23.29
CA PHE A 340 4.22 14.45 -21.95
C PHE A 340 4.15 13.26 -21.00
N GLY A 341 4.58 12.07 -21.44
CA GLY A 341 4.66 10.87 -20.61
C GLY A 341 5.48 11.07 -19.33
N TRP A 342 6.53 11.89 -19.38
CA TRP A 342 7.35 12.20 -18.21
C TRP A 342 6.60 13.00 -17.13
N LEU A 343 5.61 13.83 -17.49
CA LEU A 343 4.77 14.54 -16.51
C LEU A 343 3.94 13.55 -15.68
N ALA A 344 3.45 12.47 -16.31
CA ALA A 344 2.75 11.41 -15.60
C ALA A 344 3.67 10.71 -14.58
N LEU A 345 4.95 10.53 -14.90
CA LEU A 345 5.94 9.96 -13.96
C LEU A 345 6.24 10.90 -12.79
N VAL A 346 6.39 12.20 -13.06
CA VAL A 346 6.59 13.20 -12.00
C VAL A 346 5.38 13.27 -11.08
N ALA A 347 4.17 13.28 -11.65
CA ALA A 347 2.93 13.27 -10.88
C ALA A 347 2.79 11.97 -10.06
N LEU A 348 3.17 10.82 -10.62
CA LEU A 348 3.19 9.54 -9.92
C LEU A 348 4.20 9.53 -8.75
N GLY A 349 5.40 10.06 -8.98
CA GLY A 349 6.43 10.21 -7.94
C GLY A 349 5.95 11.13 -6.82
N ALA A 350 5.37 12.27 -7.16
CA ALA A 350 4.80 13.20 -6.18
C ALA A 350 3.65 12.56 -5.39
N TYR A 351 2.79 11.77 -6.05
CA TYR A 351 1.71 11.02 -5.41
C TYR A 351 2.27 10.06 -4.36
N ILE A 352 3.32 9.31 -4.70
CA ILE A 352 3.98 8.36 -3.78
C ILE A 352 4.61 9.08 -2.59
N VAL A 353 5.31 10.19 -2.83
CA VAL A 353 5.93 11.00 -1.77
C VAL A 353 4.87 11.59 -0.83
N SER A 354 3.69 11.95 -1.34
CA SER A 354 2.58 12.43 -0.51
C SER A 354 1.88 11.30 0.25
N TYR A 355 1.85 10.10 -0.32
CA TYR A 355 1.25 8.91 0.29
C TYR A 355 2.08 8.37 1.46
N SER A 356 3.38 8.18 1.24
CA SER A 356 4.23 7.35 2.11
C SER A 356 4.33 7.85 3.57
N PRO A 357 4.54 9.15 3.86
CA PRO A 357 4.66 9.64 5.22
C PRO A 357 3.39 9.52 6.07
N GLY A 358 2.22 9.55 5.44
CA GLY A 358 0.91 9.53 6.10
C GLY A 358 0.18 8.22 5.86
N MET A 359 -0.58 8.11 4.76
CA MET A 359 -1.39 6.91 4.48
C MET A 359 -0.58 5.61 4.33
N GLY A 360 0.73 5.68 4.12
CA GLY A 360 1.61 4.51 4.08
C GLY A 360 1.76 3.80 5.43
N THR A 361 2.26 4.51 6.43
CA THR A 361 2.65 3.92 7.73
C THR A 361 1.58 4.11 8.81
N VAL A 362 0.91 5.27 8.82
CA VAL A 362 0.07 5.69 9.93
C VAL A 362 -1.16 4.79 10.15
N PRO A 363 -1.84 4.23 9.13
CA PRO A 363 -2.94 3.29 9.34
C PRO A 363 -2.53 2.09 10.21
N TRP A 364 -1.35 1.52 10.00
CA TRP A 364 -0.83 0.40 10.80
C TRP A 364 -0.50 0.82 12.23
N ILE A 365 0.01 2.04 12.42
CA ILE A 365 0.33 2.60 13.74
C ILE A 365 -0.96 2.82 14.53
N VAL A 366 -1.95 3.51 13.95
CA VAL A 366 -3.27 3.73 14.58
C VAL A 366 -3.91 2.39 14.92
N ASN A 367 -3.82 1.40 14.04
CA ASN A 367 -4.38 0.07 14.28
C ASN A 367 -3.69 -0.68 15.45
N SER A 368 -2.44 -0.36 15.77
CA SER A 368 -1.74 -0.90 16.95
C SER A 368 -2.01 -0.11 18.23
N GLU A 369 -2.35 1.17 18.11
CA GLU A 369 -2.52 2.11 19.24
C GLU A 369 -3.98 2.25 19.72
N ILE A 370 -4.97 2.07 18.84
CA ILE A 370 -6.37 2.45 19.11
C ILE A 370 -7.19 1.43 19.90
N TYR A 371 -6.70 0.18 19.99
CA TYR A 371 -7.46 -0.91 20.59
C TYR A 371 -7.12 -1.12 22.07
N PRO A 372 -8.14 -1.29 22.93
CA PRO A 372 -7.96 -1.84 24.27
C PRO A 372 -7.22 -3.18 24.19
N LEU A 373 -6.34 -3.43 25.15
CA LEU A 373 -5.46 -4.60 25.19
C LEU A 373 -6.24 -5.92 24.99
N ARG A 374 -7.32 -6.08 25.77
CA ARG A 374 -8.26 -7.22 25.76
C ARG A 374 -8.77 -7.64 24.38
N TYR A 375 -9.01 -6.69 23.47
CA TYR A 375 -9.57 -6.96 22.14
C TYR A 375 -8.58 -6.67 21.01
N ARG A 376 -7.35 -6.26 21.32
CA ARG A 376 -6.38 -5.83 20.32
C ARG A 376 -6.06 -6.90 19.30
N GLY A 377 -5.88 -8.14 19.75
CA GLY A 377 -5.64 -9.26 18.86
C GLY A 377 -6.77 -9.47 17.85
N LEU A 378 -8.02 -9.44 18.34
CA LEU A 378 -9.23 -9.62 17.54
C LEU A 378 -9.46 -8.43 16.59
N CYS A 379 -9.45 -7.22 17.11
CA CYS A 379 -9.69 -5.99 16.34
C CYS A 379 -8.58 -5.74 15.31
N GLY A 380 -7.31 -5.95 15.70
CA GLY A 380 -6.16 -5.87 14.82
C GLY A 380 -6.25 -6.88 13.67
N GLY A 381 -6.65 -8.13 13.98
CA GLY A 381 -6.90 -9.16 12.97
C GLY A 381 -8.03 -8.79 12.00
N LEU A 382 -9.16 -8.30 12.50
CA LEU A 382 -10.29 -7.86 11.67
C LEU A 382 -9.90 -6.70 10.73
N ALA A 383 -9.15 -5.74 11.24
CA ALA A 383 -8.65 -4.62 10.45
C ALA A 383 -7.61 -5.06 9.39
N ALA A 384 -6.75 -6.04 9.71
CA ALA A 384 -5.85 -6.65 8.73
C ALA A 384 -6.61 -7.41 7.64
N VAL A 385 -7.65 -8.17 7.99
CA VAL A 385 -8.54 -8.82 7.01
C VAL A 385 -9.20 -7.78 6.10
N ALA A 386 -9.74 -6.70 6.68
CA ALA A 386 -10.33 -5.60 5.90
C ALA A 386 -9.32 -4.96 4.95
N ASN A 387 -8.05 -4.80 5.38
CA ASN A 387 -6.96 -4.32 4.52
C ASN A 387 -6.73 -5.26 3.32
N TRP A 388 -6.49 -6.56 3.57
CA TRP A 388 -6.17 -7.50 2.50
C TRP A 388 -7.34 -7.76 1.56
N VAL A 389 -8.59 -7.77 2.04
CA VAL A 389 -9.79 -7.85 1.21
C VAL A 389 -9.93 -6.59 0.33
N SER A 390 -9.73 -5.40 0.90
CA SER A 390 -9.75 -4.15 0.12
C SER A 390 -8.62 -4.13 -0.92
N ASN A 391 -7.44 -4.64 -0.56
CA ASN A 391 -6.33 -4.77 -1.50
C ASN A 391 -6.69 -5.67 -2.69
N LEU A 392 -7.32 -6.82 -2.43
CA LEU A 392 -7.75 -7.75 -3.47
C LEU A 392 -8.74 -7.08 -4.44
N ILE A 393 -9.76 -6.41 -3.90
CA ILE A 393 -10.79 -5.71 -4.69
C ILE A 393 -10.14 -4.68 -5.61
N VAL A 394 -9.32 -3.78 -5.06
CA VAL A 394 -8.73 -2.67 -5.82
C VAL A 394 -7.70 -3.18 -6.85
N THR A 395 -6.93 -4.21 -6.50
CA THR A 395 -5.88 -4.76 -7.39
C THR A 395 -6.48 -5.55 -8.56
N GLN A 396 -7.55 -6.30 -8.34
CA GLN A 396 -8.20 -7.08 -9.40
C GLN A 396 -9.03 -6.21 -10.34
N THR A 397 -9.69 -5.17 -9.81
CA THR A 397 -10.58 -4.32 -10.62
C THR A 397 -9.85 -3.26 -11.43
N PHE A 398 -8.61 -2.89 -11.06
CA PHE A 398 -7.91 -1.77 -11.69
C PHE A 398 -7.74 -1.88 -13.21
N LEU A 399 -7.19 -2.99 -13.71
CA LEU A 399 -6.93 -3.13 -15.15
C LEU A 399 -8.24 -3.11 -15.94
N SER A 400 -9.26 -3.82 -15.48
CA SER A 400 -10.60 -3.81 -16.07
C SER A 400 -11.22 -2.41 -16.05
N LEU A 401 -11.04 -1.64 -14.98
CA LEU A 401 -11.49 -0.25 -14.93
C LEU A 401 -10.73 0.64 -15.92
N THR A 402 -9.42 0.46 -16.07
CA THR A 402 -8.63 1.23 -17.04
C THR A 402 -8.94 0.86 -18.49
N GLU A 403 -9.29 -0.39 -18.78
CA GLU A 403 -9.72 -0.84 -20.10
C GLU A 403 -11.12 -0.34 -20.43
N ALA A 404 -12.06 -0.41 -19.48
CA ALA A 404 -13.45 -0.03 -19.71
C ALA A 404 -13.69 1.49 -19.70
N LEU A 405 -13.10 2.22 -18.75
CA LEU A 405 -13.31 3.67 -18.60
C LEU A 405 -12.19 4.49 -19.25
N GLY A 406 -10.99 3.91 -19.38
CA GLY A 406 -9.78 4.64 -19.76
C GLY A 406 -9.02 5.16 -18.54
N THR A 407 -7.72 5.40 -18.72
CA THR A 407 -6.78 5.78 -17.65
C THR A 407 -7.19 7.07 -16.90
N ALA A 408 -7.63 8.11 -17.60
CA ALA A 408 -7.98 9.39 -16.99
C ALA A 408 -9.16 9.29 -15.99
N PRO A 409 -10.35 8.77 -16.37
CA PRO A 409 -11.46 8.63 -15.43
C PRO A 409 -11.17 7.66 -14.28
N THR A 410 -10.31 6.64 -14.46
CA THR A 410 -9.88 5.79 -13.34
C THR A 410 -9.13 6.59 -12.26
N PHE A 411 -8.22 7.50 -12.65
CA PHE A 411 -7.54 8.37 -11.67
C PHE A 411 -8.47 9.41 -11.03
N LEU A 412 -9.49 9.88 -11.75
CA LEU A 412 -10.52 10.74 -11.16
C LEU A 412 -11.34 10.00 -10.10
N LEU A 413 -11.66 8.72 -10.34
CA LEU A 413 -12.33 7.87 -9.37
C LEU A 413 -11.51 7.73 -8.07
N PHE A 414 -10.19 7.53 -8.17
CA PHE A 414 -9.31 7.55 -7.00
C PHE A 414 -9.24 8.93 -6.31
N CYS A 415 -9.28 10.03 -7.06
CA CYS A 415 -9.39 11.38 -6.49
C CYS A 415 -10.68 11.52 -5.65
N GLY A 416 -11.83 11.07 -6.18
CA GLY A 416 -13.11 11.09 -5.47
C GLY A 416 -13.12 10.21 -4.22
N ILE A 417 -12.60 8.98 -4.31
CA ILE A 417 -12.51 8.07 -3.17
C ILE A 417 -11.58 8.63 -2.08
N SER A 418 -10.47 9.26 -2.47
CA SER A 418 -9.54 9.90 -1.54
C SER A 418 -10.19 11.09 -0.81
N ALA A 419 -11.02 11.87 -1.49
CA ALA A 419 -11.78 12.96 -0.88
C ALA A 419 -12.83 12.44 0.12
N VAL A 420 -13.52 11.34 -0.20
CA VAL A 420 -14.45 10.68 0.72
C VAL A 420 -13.70 10.12 1.94
N ALA A 421 -12.57 9.46 1.73
CA ALA A 421 -11.71 8.96 2.80
C ALA A 421 -11.22 10.10 3.71
N PHE A 422 -10.89 11.27 3.16
CA PHE A 422 -10.53 12.47 3.93
C PHE A 422 -11.65 12.88 4.90
N VAL A 423 -12.90 12.94 4.43
CA VAL A 423 -14.05 13.33 5.27
C VAL A 423 -14.24 12.33 6.41
N PHE A 424 -14.24 11.02 6.12
CA PHE A 424 -14.41 10.01 7.15
C PHE A 424 -13.26 9.97 8.16
N ILE A 425 -12.01 10.08 7.69
CA ILE A 425 -10.84 10.12 8.59
C ILE A 425 -10.88 11.37 9.46
N PHE A 426 -11.27 12.52 8.89
CA PHE A 426 -11.44 13.75 9.67
C PHE A 426 -12.51 13.60 10.77
N LEU A 427 -13.62 12.91 10.49
CA LEU A 427 -14.74 12.79 11.44
C LEU A 427 -14.55 11.69 12.48
N LEU A 428 -13.84 10.59 12.14
CA LEU A 428 -13.87 9.35 12.94
C LEU A 428 -12.52 8.97 13.56
N VAL A 429 -11.39 9.44 13.03
CA VAL A 429 -10.06 9.03 13.50
C VAL A 429 -9.49 10.03 14.53
N PRO A 430 -9.27 9.61 15.78
CA PRO A 430 -8.71 10.49 16.81
C PRO A 430 -7.19 10.63 16.69
N GLU A 431 -6.62 11.58 17.44
CA GLU A 431 -5.17 11.68 17.61
C GLU A 431 -4.70 10.76 18.75
N THR A 432 -3.77 9.85 18.46
CA THR A 432 -3.23 8.86 19.42
C THR A 432 -1.81 9.20 19.89
N LYS A 433 -1.20 10.27 19.36
CA LYS A 433 0.19 10.63 19.64
C LYS A 433 0.43 10.82 21.15
N GLY A 434 1.39 10.04 21.66
CA GLY A 434 1.94 10.18 23.01
C GLY A 434 0.98 9.78 24.13
N LEU A 435 -0.15 9.14 23.79
CA LEU A 435 -1.09 8.62 24.76
C LEU A 435 -0.74 7.17 25.14
N SER A 436 -0.96 6.82 26.39
CA SER A 436 -0.98 5.44 26.86
C SER A 436 -2.22 4.71 26.28
N PHE A 437 -2.22 3.37 26.33
CA PHE A 437 -3.36 2.62 25.81
C PHE A 437 -4.64 2.87 26.63
N GLU A 438 -4.49 3.08 27.93
CA GLU A 438 -5.56 3.36 28.89
C GLU A 438 -6.13 4.76 28.67
N GLU A 439 -5.28 5.74 28.36
CA GLU A 439 -5.72 7.10 27.98
C GLU A 439 -6.51 7.09 26.67
N VAL A 440 -6.08 6.30 25.68
CA VAL A 440 -6.82 6.12 24.42
C VAL A 440 -8.18 5.48 24.67
N GLU A 441 -8.25 4.46 25.53
CA GLU A 441 -9.51 3.81 25.89
C GLU A 441 -10.47 4.80 26.58
N LYS A 442 -10.01 5.52 27.61
CA LYS A 442 -10.81 6.56 28.30
C LYS A 442 -11.32 7.64 27.35
N MET A 443 -10.47 8.11 26.43
CA MET A 443 -10.86 9.07 25.41
C MET A 443 -12.00 8.53 24.53
N LEU A 444 -11.92 7.26 24.14
CA LEU A 444 -12.94 6.61 23.30
C LEU A 444 -14.23 6.30 24.05
N GLU A 445 -14.20 6.15 25.37
CA GLU A 445 -15.40 5.93 26.23
C GLU A 445 -16.18 7.22 26.51
N SER A 446 -15.53 8.39 26.45
CA SER A 446 -16.16 9.68 26.76
C SER A 446 -17.48 9.92 25.99
N ASN A 447 -18.51 10.39 26.71
CA ASN A 447 -19.81 10.75 26.12
C ASN A 447 -19.70 11.95 25.16
N ASP A 448 -18.74 12.85 25.41
CA ASP A 448 -18.47 14.06 24.61
C ASP A 448 -17.42 13.83 23.51
N TYR A 449 -17.14 12.57 23.19
CA TYR A 449 -16.13 12.17 22.20
C TYR A 449 -16.39 12.81 20.83
N LYS A 450 -15.42 13.60 20.38
CA LYS A 450 -15.33 14.13 19.02
C LYS A 450 -13.92 13.88 18.51
N ALA A 451 -13.76 13.04 17.50
CA ALA A 451 -12.44 12.65 16.99
C ALA A 451 -11.57 13.86 16.57
N TRP A 452 -12.20 14.97 16.19
CA TRP A 452 -11.53 16.21 15.76
C TRP A 452 -11.16 17.19 16.87
N ARG A 453 -11.62 16.98 18.11
CA ARG A 453 -11.12 17.75 19.27
C ARG A 453 -9.92 16.99 19.82
N GLY A 454 -8.77 17.66 19.93
CA GLY A 454 -7.58 17.03 20.51
C GLY A 454 -7.78 16.75 22.00
N ALA A 455 -7.15 15.68 22.51
CA ALA A 455 -7.28 15.23 23.90
C ALA A 455 -7.05 16.35 24.94
N ARG A 456 -6.08 17.26 24.70
CA ARG A 456 -5.80 18.41 25.59
C ARG A 456 -6.94 19.42 25.73
N THR A 457 -7.89 19.43 24.80
CA THR A 457 -9.05 20.35 24.86
C THR A 457 -10.24 19.76 25.63
N GLN A 458 -10.18 18.46 25.99
CA GLN A 458 -11.20 17.80 26.79
C GLN A 458 -10.90 17.87 28.30
N GLU A 459 -9.65 17.70 28.74
CA GLU A 459 -9.27 17.88 30.15
C GLU A 459 -9.55 19.29 30.69
N SER A 460 -9.43 20.34 29.87
CA SER A 460 -9.70 21.71 30.32
C SER A 460 -11.18 22.00 30.59
N LYS A 461 -12.09 21.11 30.18
CA LYS A 461 -13.52 21.22 30.49
C LYS A 461 -13.90 20.46 31.76
N ASP A 462 -13.33 19.28 31.96
CA ASP A 462 -13.61 18.44 33.14
C ASP A 462 -13.02 19.01 34.45
N HIS A 463 -12.15 20.03 34.38
CA HIS A 463 -11.70 20.81 35.54
C HIS A 463 -12.47 22.13 35.77
N ASN A 464 -13.39 22.51 34.88
CA ASN A 464 -14.17 23.76 34.96
C ASN A 464 -15.69 23.52 35.11
N THR A 465 -16.09 22.28 35.40
CA THR A 465 -17.45 21.86 35.80
C THR A 465 -17.33 20.94 36.99
#